data_AF-A0A0P9N847-F1
#
_entry.id   AF-A0A0P9N847-F1
#
_cell.length_a   1.000
_cell.length_b   1.000
_cell.length_c   1.000
_cell.angle_alpha   90.00
_cell.angle_beta   90.00
_cell.angle_gamma   90.00
#
_symmetry.space_group_name_H-M   'P 1'
#
loop_
_entity.id
_entity.type
_entity.pdbx_description
1 polymer ?
#
loop_
_entity_poly.entity_id
_entity_poly.type
_entity_poly.pdbx_seq_one_letter_code
_entity_poly.pdbx_strand_id
1 'polypeptide(L)' 'MTALADADSVRAEQCASAWGFDHSHADWQHLISDPQVQIVAITTPNHLHFPMAMAAIAAGKAVYC' A
#
# COMPACT_ATOMS: atom_id res chain seq x y z
N MET A 1 5.73 -11.06 -0.72
CA MET A 1 4.84 -9.94 -1.12
C MET A 1 5.55 -8.67 -0.69
N THR A 2 5.71 -7.66 -1.56
CA THR A 2 6.75 -6.63 -1.34
C THR A 2 6.50 -5.75 -0.11
N ALA A 3 5.31 -5.17 0.04
CA ALA A 3 5.02 -4.28 1.16
C ALA A 3 3.53 -4.19 1.48
N LEU A 4 3.20 -3.93 2.75
CA LEU A 4 1.86 -3.59 3.23
C LEU A 4 1.86 -2.21 3.88
N ALA A 5 0.80 -1.43 3.69
CA ALA A 5 0.62 -0.15 4.36
C ALA A 5 -0.71 -0.07 5.10
N ASP A 6 -0.68 0.46 6.32
CA ASP A 6 -1.87 0.76 7.12
C ASP A 6 -1.62 2.03 7.94
N ALA A 7 -2.65 2.83 8.22
CA ALA A 7 -2.54 4.02 9.04
C ALA A 7 -2.21 3.71 10.52
N ASP A 8 -2.47 2.48 10.97
CA ASP A 8 -2.03 1.96 12.26
C ASP A 8 -0.75 1.14 12.07
N SER A 9 0.37 1.63 12.60
CA SER A 9 1.68 0.99 12.45
C SER A 9 1.75 -0.39 13.10
N VAL A 10 1.04 -0.60 14.21
CA VAL A 10 1.03 -1.89 14.91
C VAL A 10 0.26 -2.91 14.07
N ARG A 11 -0.90 -2.50 13.52
CA ARG A 11 -1.66 -3.35 12.60
C ARG A 11 -0.87 -3.65 11.33
N ALA A 12 -0.17 -2.66 10.76
CA ALA A 12 0.67 -2.84 9.58
C ALA A 12 1.73 -3.93 9.81
N GLU A 13 2.46 -3.86 10.93
CA GLU A 13 3.52 -4.82 11.26
C GLU A 13 2.96 -6.23 11.52
N GLN A 14 1.86 -6.32 12.29
CA GLN A 14 1.20 -7.60 12.58
C GLN A 14 0.68 -8.29 11.32
N CYS A 15 -0.02 -7.56 10.46
CA CYS A 15 -0.55 -8.10 9.20
C CYS A 15 0.57 -8.45 8.22
N ALA A 16 1.62 -7.62 8.13
CA ALA A 16 2.77 -7.90 7.27
C ALA A 16 3.44 -9.22 7.67
N SER A 17 3.69 -9.41 8.97
CA SER A 17 4.25 -10.65 9.51
C SER A 17 3.32 -11.86 9.26
N ALA A 18 2.02 -11.71 9.56
CA ALA A 18 1.05 -12.79 9.40
C ALA A 18 0.82 -13.23 7.94
N TRP A 19 0.99 -12.31 6.97
CA TRP A 19 0.70 -12.56 5.56
C TRP A 19 1.95 -12.69 4.68
N GLY A 20 3.16 -12.62 5.26
CA GLY A 20 4.40 -12.82 4.52
C GLY A 20 4.80 -11.64 3.62
N PHE A 21 4.55 -10.41 4.09
CA PHE A 21 5.10 -9.21 3.48
C PHE A 21 6.51 -8.93 3.99
N ASP A 22 7.40 -8.51 3.09
CA ASP A 22 8.81 -8.21 3.43
C ASP A 22 8.93 -6.89 4.21
N HIS A 23 8.03 -5.93 3.92
CA HIS A 23 8.01 -4.61 4.53
C HIS A 23 6.61 -4.18 5.00
N SER A 24 6.56 -3.36 6.04
CA SER A 24 5.34 -2.66 6.47
C SER A 24 5.58 -1.16 6.57
N HIS A 25 4.56 -0.38 6.23
CA HIS A 25 4.61 1.09 6.29
C HIS A 25 3.38 1.63 7.04
N ALA A 26 3.60 2.67 7.85
CA ALA A 26 2.53 3.46 8.46
C ALA A 26 1.93 4.51 7.51
N ASP A 27 2.52 4.67 6.33
CA ASP A 27 2.21 5.69 5.34
C ASP A 27 2.20 5.01 3.95
N TRP A 28 1.08 5.13 3.24
CA TRP A 28 0.87 4.46 1.96
C TRP A 28 1.69 5.09 0.82
N GLN A 29 2.07 6.36 0.94
CA GLN A 29 2.89 7.05 -0.04
C GLN A 29 4.29 6.42 -0.12
N HIS A 30 4.84 5.92 1.01
CA HIS A 30 6.10 5.18 0.97
C HIS A 30 5.98 3.90 0.14
N LEU A 31 4.90 3.12 0.31
CA LEU A 31 4.63 1.93 -0.50
C LEU A 31 4.49 2.27 -1.99
N ILE A 32 3.83 3.38 -2.31
CA ILE A 32 3.69 3.84 -3.70
C ILE A 32 5.02 4.39 -4.25
N SER A 33 5.91 4.91 -3.43
CA SER A 33 7.21 5.37 -3.92
C SER A 33 8.21 4.23 -4.20
N ASP A 34 7.94 3.03 -3.68
CA ASP A 34 8.85 1.88 -3.82
C ASP A 34 8.92 1.41 -5.28
N PRO A 35 10.10 1.46 -5.93
CA PRO A 35 10.27 0.98 -7.30
C PRO A 35 10.04 -0.53 -7.46
N GLN A 36 10.09 -1.31 -6.37
CA GLN A 36 9.83 -2.74 -6.37
C GLN A 36 8.34 -3.09 -6.31
N VAL A 37 7.43 -2.13 -6.15
CA VAL A 37 5.99 -2.35 -6.20
C VAL A 37 5.47 -2.09 -7.62
N GLN A 38 4.88 -3.10 -8.27
CA GLN A 38 4.31 -2.95 -9.63
C GLN A 38 2.79 -2.78 -9.65
N ILE A 39 2.10 -3.29 -8.63
CA ILE A 39 0.63 -3.23 -8.48
C ILE A 39 0.28 -2.80 -7.06
N VAL A 40 -0.76 -1.97 -6.93
CA VAL A 40 -1.29 -1.50 -5.65
C VAL A 40 -2.74 -1.95 -5.52
N ALA A 41 -3.03 -2.72 -4.47
CA ALA A 41 -4.40 -3.07 -4.07
C ALA A 41 -4.85 -2.12 -2.96
N ILE A 42 -5.92 -1.36 -3.19
CA ILE A 42 -6.41 -0.34 -2.25
C ILE A 42 -7.63 -0.90 -1.52
N THR A 43 -7.47 -1.22 -0.25
CA THR A 43 -8.52 -1.78 0.63
C THR A 43 -8.93 -0.82 1.75
N THR A 44 -8.63 0.47 1.58
CA THR A 44 -8.94 1.55 2.52
C THR A 44 -10.41 1.99 2.40
N PRO A 45 -10.95 2.85 3.29
CA PRO A 45 -12.29 3.42 3.11
C PRO A 45 -12.46 4.12 1.75
N ASN A 46 -13.62 3.94 1.10
CA ASN A 46 -13.86 4.37 -0.30
C ASN A 46 -13.50 5.84 -0.60
N HIS A 47 -13.64 6.74 0.36
CA HIS A 47 -13.30 8.17 0.16
C HIS A 47 -11.80 8.41 -0.05
N LEU A 48 -10.94 7.44 0.29
CA LEU A 48 -9.50 7.48 0.07
C LEU A 48 -9.07 6.80 -1.23
N HIS A 49 -9.95 6.04 -1.87
CA HIS A 49 -9.60 5.28 -3.08
C HIS A 49 -9.12 6.19 -4.19
N PHE A 50 -9.85 7.27 -4.48
CA PHE A 50 -9.48 8.20 -5.55
C PHE A 50 -8.08 8.81 -5.37
N PRO A 51 -7.74 9.48 -4.25
CA PRO A 51 -6.40 10.06 -4.11
C PRO A 51 -5.28 9.00 -4.11
N MET A 52 -5.50 7.83 -3.50
CA MET A 52 -4.50 6.75 -3.49
C MET A 52 -4.30 6.12 -4.88
N ALA A 53 -5.40 5.85 -5.60
CA ALA A 53 -5.37 5.29 -6.96
C ALA A 53 -4.68 6.25 -7.92
N MET A 54 -5.02 7.54 -7.86
CA MET A 54 -4.39 8.55 -8.72
C MET A 54 -2.89 8.70 -8.42
N ALA A 55 -2.47 8.60 -7.16
CA ALA A 55 -1.05 8.60 -6.81
C ALA A 55 -0.31 7.36 -7.32
N ALA A 56 -0.92 6.16 -7.21
CA ALA A 56 -0.35 4.92 -7.75
C ALA A 56 -0.23 4.96 -9.28
N ILE A 57 -1.28 5.43 -9.97
CA ILE A 57 -1.29 5.60 -11.43
C ILE A 57 -0.23 6.61 -11.87
N ALA A 58 -0.10 7.75 -11.17
CA ALA A 58 0.92 8.75 -11.44
C ALA A 58 2.34 8.20 -11.24
N ALA A 59 2.52 7.26 -10.31
CA ALA A 59 3.77 6.53 -10.10
C ALA A 59 3.98 5.37 -11.10
N GLY A 60 3.09 5.21 -12.09
CA GLY A 60 3.20 4.18 -13.14
C GLY A 60 2.82 2.77 -12.68
N LYS A 61 2.06 2.64 -11.59
CA LYS A 61 1.67 1.33 -11.02
C LYS A 61 0.26 0.93 -11.46
N ALA A 62 0.06 -0.37 -11.66
CA ALA A 62 -1.28 -0.92 -11.85
C ALA A 62 -2.09 -0.77 -10.54
N VAL A 63 -3.40 -0.55 -10.65
CA VAL A 63 -4.28 -0.34 -9.50
C VAL A 63 -5.43 -1.34 -9.50
N TYR A 64 -5.72 -1.86 -8.31
CA TYR A 64 -6.91 -2.65 -7.99
C TYR A 64 -7.62 -2.02 -6.78
N CYS A 65 -8.92 -1.75 -6.89
CA CYS A 65 -9.77 -1.18 -5.84
C CYS A 65 -10.98 -2.08 -5.60
#